data_AF-A0A6M0R991-F1
#
_entry.id   AF-A0A6M0R991-F1
#
_cell.length_a   1.000
_cell.length_b   1.000
_cell.length_c   1.000
_cell.angle_alpha   90.00
_cell.angle_beta   90.00
_cell.angle_gamma   90.00
#
_symmetry.space_group_name_H-M   'P 1'
#
loop_
_entity.id
_entity.type
_entity.pdbx_description
1 polymer ?
#
loop_
_entity_poly.entity_id
_entity_poly.type
_entity_poly.pdbx_seq_one_letter_code
_entity_poly.pdbx_strand_id
1 'polypeptide(L)' 'MNLKLDESQILNLLKSLRDHYLEAKSYYRIHKDNYETIGIISPEEWKATYNNILSQAHKEGLFTMLKLIP' A
#
# COMPACT_ATOMS: atom_id res chain seq x y z
N MET A 1 -15.04 -5.70 2.12
CA MET A 1 -15.20 -4.37 2.74
C MET A 1 -15.71 -3.45 1.64
N ASN A 2 -16.95 -2.95 1.70
CA ASN A 2 -17.44 -1.97 0.71
C ASN A 2 -16.92 -0.60 1.11
N LEU A 3 -15.75 -0.23 0.58
CA LEU A 3 -15.21 1.11 0.73
C LEU A 3 -16.18 2.08 0.05
N LYS A 4 -16.98 2.82 0.83
CA LYS A 4 -17.79 3.94 0.32
C LYS A 4 -16.89 5.16 0.07
N LEU A 5 -15.89 4.98 -0.79
CA LEU A 5 -14.95 6.03 -1.17
C LEU A 5 -15.19 6.39 -2.63
N ASP A 6 -15.12 7.68 -2.95
CA ASP A 6 -15.10 8.11 -4.34
C ASP A 6 -13.75 7.81 -5.00
N GLU A 7 -13.68 7.89 -6.33
CA GLU A 7 -12.46 7.59 -7.09
C GLU A 7 -11.25 8.43 -6.63
N SER A 8 -11.46 9.72 -6.32
CA SER A 8 -10.38 10.61 -5.89
C SER A 8 -9.83 10.20 -4.51
N GLN A 9 -10.71 9.77 -3.61
CA GLN A 9 -10.33 9.24 -2.30
C GLN A 9 -9.57 7.92 -2.43
N ILE A 10 -10.01 7.02 -3.30
CA ILE A 10 -9.30 5.76 -3.56
C ILE A 10 -7.91 6.04 -4.14
N LEU A 11 -7.80 6.96 -5.09
CA LEU A 11 -6.51 7.32 -5.70
C LEU A 11 -5.55 7.95 -4.68
N ASN A 12 -6.05 8.85 -3.83
CA ASN A 12 -5.26 9.45 -2.75
C ASN A 12 -4.80 8.41 -1.72
N LEU A 13 -5.68 7.46 -1.37
CA LEU A 13 -5.34 6.35 -0.49
C LEU A 13 -4.26 5.45 -1.11
N LEU A 14 -4.41 5.07 -2.37
CA LEU A 14 -3.41 4.28 -3.11
C LEU A 14 -2.05 5.00 -3.16
N LYS A 15 -2.04 6.31 -3.37
CA LYS A 15 -0.82 7.12 -3.33
C LYS A 15 -0.15 7.06 -1.95
N SER A 16 -0.90 7.34 -0.88
CA SER A 16 -0.38 7.32 0.49
C SER A 16 0.17 5.94 0.89
N LEU A 17 -0.54 4.86 0.53
CA LEU A 17 -0.08 3.49 0.81
C LEU A 17 1.22 3.16 0.06
N ARG A 18 1.36 3.64 -1.17
CA ARG A 18 2.59 3.47 -1.94
C ARG A 18 3.76 4.26 -1.33
N ASP A 19 3.51 5.47 -0.86
CA ASP A 19 4.54 6.29 -0.22
C ASP A 19 5.02 5.63 1.08
N HIS A 20 4.10 5.16 1.93
CA HIS A 20 4.44 4.42 3.15
C HIS A 20 5.13 3.08 2.88
N TYR A 21 4.77 2.36 1.81
CA TYR A 21 5.51 1.18 1.37
C TYR A 21 6.98 1.51 1.08
N LEU A 22 7.25 2.62 0.36
CA LEU A 22 8.61 3.04 0.03
C LEU A 22 9.39 3.49 1.27
N GLU A 23 8.74 4.23 2.17
CA GLU A 23 9.30 4.64 3.46
C GLU A 23 9.68 3.43 4.32
N ALA A 24 8.75 2.49 4.52
CA ALA A 24 8.99 1.26 5.26
C ALA A 24 10.12 0.46 4.63
N LYS A 25 10.13 0.30 3.29
CA LYS A 25 11.19 -0.43 2.59
C LYS A 25 12.56 0.22 2.79
N SER A 26 12.62 1.56 2.77
CA SER A 26 13.84 2.29 3.07
C SER A 26 14.28 2.11 4.52
N TYR A 27 13.33 2.16 5.45
CA TYR A 27 13.57 1.98 6.88
C TYR A 27 14.15 0.60 7.19
N TYR A 28 13.50 -0.47 6.74
CA TYR A 28 13.93 -1.87 6.93
C TYR A 28 15.24 -2.21 6.21
N ARG A 29 15.61 -1.46 5.17
CA ARG A 29 16.91 -1.61 4.51
C ARG A 29 18.06 -1.11 5.39
N ILE A 30 17.81 -0.07 6.17
CA ILE A 30 18.79 0.57 7.05
C ILE A 30 18.85 -0.16 8.40
N HIS A 31 17.69 -0.50 8.95
CA HIS A 31 17.53 -1.10 10.27
C HIS A 31 17.31 -2.61 10.11
N LYS A 32 18.39 -3.38 10.26
CA LYS A 32 18.38 -4.83 10.09
C LYS A 32 18.12 -5.59 11.39
N ASP A 33 18.24 -4.91 12.52
CA ASP A 33 17.92 -5.51 13.81
C ASP A 33 16.42 -5.49 14.05
N ASN A 34 15.88 -6.66 14.39
CA ASN A 34 14.45 -6.82 14.61
C ASN A 34 13.90 -5.83 15.65
N TYR A 35 14.70 -5.49 16.67
CA TYR A 35 14.33 -4.55 17.74
C TYR A 35 14.03 -3.13 17.22
N GLU A 36 14.69 -2.70 16.15
CA GLU A 36 14.49 -1.38 15.56
C GLU A 36 13.19 -1.33 14.74
N THR A 37 12.66 -2.50 14.36
CA THR A 37 11.44 -2.62 13.54
C THR A 37 10.19 -3.02 14.33
N ILE A 38 10.32 -3.23 15.65
CA ILE A 38 9.18 -3.58 16.51
C ILE A 38 8.15 -2.45 16.50
N GLY A 39 6.89 -2.79 16.21
CA GLY A 39 5.80 -1.82 16.17
C GLY A 39 5.72 -0.99 14.89
N ILE A 40 6.59 -1.26 13.91
CA ILE A 40 6.53 -0.65 12.58
C ILE A 40 5.83 -1.60 11.63
N ILE A 41 4.90 -1.08 10.83
CA ILE A 41 4.21 -1.86 9.80
C ILE A 41 5.22 -2.23 8.71
N SER A 42 5.29 -3.51 8.39
CA SER A 42 6.24 -4.03 7.40
C SER A 42 5.93 -3.54 5.99
N PRO A 43 6.93 -3.46 5.10
CA PRO A 43 6.71 -3.21 3.68
C PRO A 43 5.71 -4.18 3.06
N GLU A 44 5.72 -5.44 3.48
CA GLU A 44 4.84 -6.49 3.00
C GLU A 44 3.37 -6.23 3.36
N GLU A 45 3.10 -5.72 4.57
CA GLU A 45 1.76 -5.34 5.00
C GLU A 45 1.22 -4.13 4.23
N TRP A 46 2.06 -3.11 3.98
CA TRP A 46 1.70 -1.96 3.14
C TRP A 46 1.40 -2.39 1.70
N LYS A 47 2.26 -3.25 1.14
CA LYS A 47 2.08 -3.85 -0.19
C LYS A 47 0.78 -4.64 -0.28
N ALA A 48 0.49 -5.49 0.71
CA ALA A 48 -0.73 -6.28 0.74
C ALA A 48 -1.97 -5.37 0.76
N THR A 49 -1.95 -4.34 1.59
CA THR A 49 -3.04 -3.36 1.68
C THR A 49 -3.25 -2.62 0.35
N TYR A 50 -2.18 -2.09 -0.25
CA TYR A 50 -2.23 -1.42 -1.55
C TYR A 50 -2.79 -2.35 -2.63
N ASN A 51 -2.23 -3.56 -2.75
CA ASN A 51 -2.61 -4.52 -3.78
C ASN A 51 -4.07 -4.98 -3.61
N ASN A 52 -4.55 -5.13 -2.38
CA ASN A 52 -5.94 -5.50 -2.10
C ASN A 52 -6.93 -4.40 -2.52
N ILE A 53 -6.61 -3.14 -2.24
CA ILE A 53 -7.45 -2.00 -2.63
C ILE A 53 -7.43 -1.84 -4.15
N LEU A 54 -6.25 -1.87 -4.78
CA LEU A 54 -6.16 -1.74 -6.23
C LEU A 54 -6.86 -2.89 -6.96
N SER A 55 -6.74 -4.12 -6.45
CA SER A 55 -7.44 -5.27 -7.02
C SER A 55 -8.96 -5.16 -6.91
N GLN A 56 -9.48 -4.51 -5.86
CA GLN A 56 -10.91 -4.22 -5.74
C GLN A 56 -11.34 -3.16 -6.75
N ALA A 57 -10.58 -2.06 -6.86
CA ALA A 57 -10.85 -1.01 -7.83
C ALA A 57 -10.80 -1.54 -9.28
N HIS A 58 -9.87 -2.44 -9.60
CA HIS A 58 -9.81 -3.12 -10.91
C HIS A 58 -11.08 -3.92 -11.22
N LYS A 59 -11.68 -4.59 -10.22
CA LYS A 59 -12.94 -5.33 -10.41
C LYS A 59 -14.12 -4.41 -10.73
N GLU A 60 -14.02 -3.15 -10.34
CA GLU A 60 -15.00 -2.10 -10.63
C GLU A 60 -14.66 -1.33 -11.93
N GLY A 61 -13.62 -1.73 -12.66
CA GLY A 61 -13.18 -1.08 -13.91
C GLY A 61 -12.35 0.19 -13.69
N LEU A 62 -12.01 0.52 -12.45
CA LEU A 62 -11.24 1.70 -12.07
C LEU A 62 -9.74 1.42 -12.11
N PHE A 63 -8.97 2.46 -12.44
CA PHE A 63 -7.50 2.48 -12.37
C PHE A 63 -6.76 1.32 -13.06
N THR A 64 -7.34 0.74 -14.11
CA THR A 64 -6.80 -0.45 -14.82
C THR A 64 -5.37 -0.30 -15.36
N MET A 65 -4.89 0.95 -15.48
CA MET A 65 -3.51 1.27 -15.90
C MET A 65 -2.49 1.23 -14.74
N LEU A 66 -2.95 1.29 -13.49
CA LEU A 66 -2.07 1.15 -12.32
C LEU A 66 -1.68 -0.30 -12.13
N LYS A 67 -0.46 -0.52 -11.63
CA LYS A 67 0.11 -1.85 -11.43
C LYS A 67 0.21 -2.18 -9.95
N LEU A 68 -0.01 -3.45 -9.64
CA LEU A 68 0.28 -4.01 -8.32
C LEU A 68 1.78 -3.86 -8.02
N ILE A 69 2.09 -3.64 -6.74
CA ILE A 69 3.47 -3.65 -6.24
C ILE A 69 3.97 -5.11 -6.32
N PRO A 70 5.14 -5.36 -6.95
CA PRO A 70 5.70 -6.70 -7.15
C PRO A 70 6.16 -7.34 -5.84
#